data_AF-A0A9D1DMD5-F1
#
_entry.id   AF-A0A9D1DMD5-F1
#
_cell.length_a   1.000
_cell.length_b   1.000
_cell.length_c   1.000
_cell.angle_alpha   90.00
_cell.angle_beta   90.00
_cell.angle_gamma   90.00
#
_symmetry.space_group_name_H-M   'P 1'
#
loop_
_entity.id
_entity.type
_entity.pdbx_description
1 polymer ?
#
loop_
_entity_poly.entity_id
_entity_poly.type
_entity_poly.pdbx_seq_one_letter_code
_entity_poly.pdbx_strand_id
1 'polypeptide(L)'
;IRFNNIYGDVFTVPQAYIPRVGARIMSLTDPTSKMSKSDKDPNGCVHLMEKPEDIMRKFKRAVTDSDTSENCVRFDPAEKPGVANLMQIYSCATGKSFDEIEKDFLGKGYGAFKTAVGEAVVEQLRPIREEATRMLADKAYLESVYRMGAEKAAAASGKTLRKVYKKLGFIAR
;
A
#
# COMPACT_ATOMS: atom_id res chain seq x y z
N ILE A 1 -27.95 6.81 11.87
CA ILE A 1 -29.20 7.62 11.82
C ILE A 1 -30.06 7.45 13.09
N ARG A 2 -30.19 6.24 13.66
CA ARG A 2 -31.03 5.98 14.86
C ARG A 2 -30.91 6.99 16.01
N PHE A 3 -29.69 7.36 16.42
CA PHE A 3 -29.50 8.30 17.53
C PHE A 3 -30.03 9.71 17.19
N ASN A 4 -29.73 10.20 15.98
CA ASN A 4 -30.19 11.52 15.57
C ASN A 4 -31.71 11.61 15.46
N ASN A 5 -32.38 10.52 15.07
CA ASN A 5 -33.84 10.50 14.99
C ASN A 5 -34.52 10.71 16.35
N ILE A 6 -33.89 10.26 17.44
CA ILE A 6 -34.44 10.35 18.80
C ILE A 6 -34.04 11.67 19.47
N TYR A 7 -32.79 12.11 19.25
CA TYR A 7 -32.16 13.19 20.04
C TYR A 7 -31.83 14.45 19.23
N GLY A 8 -32.14 14.48 17.93
CA GLY A 8 -31.77 15.52 16.98
C GLY A 8 -30.34 15.37 16.46
N ASP A 9 -29.87 16.30 15.63
CA ASP A 9 -28.58 16.19 14.94
C ASP A 9 -27.37 16.28 15.87
N VAL A 10 -26.85 15.11 16.26
CA VAL A 10 -25.68 14.95 17.13
C VAL A 10 -24.49 14.37 16.38
N PHE A 11 -24.72 13.34 15.55
CA PHE A 11 -23.67 12.70 14.77
C PHE A 11 -23.76 13.06 13.29
N THR A 12 -22.63 13.40 12.67
CA THR A 12 -22.53 13.47 11.21
C THR A 12 -22.60 12.05 10.64
N VAL A 13 -23.43 11.83 9.62
CA VAL A 13 -23.49 10.53 8.93
C VAL A 13 -22.26 10.41 8.04
N PRO A 14 -21.39 9.40 8.25
CA PRO A 14 -20.18 9.25 7.44
C PRO A 14 -20.57 8.90 6.00
N GLN A 15 -19.84 9.48 5.05
CA GLN A 15 -19.90 9.11 3.64
C GLN A 15 -18.67 8.28 3.28
N ALA A 16 -18.81 7.41 2.29
CA ALA A 16 -17.69 6.67 1.75
C ALA A 16 -16.67 7.65 1.15
N TYR A 17 -15.42 7.54 1.56
CA TYR A 17 -14.33 8.23 0.89
C TYR A 17 -13.81 7.33 -0.23
N ILE A 18 -14.00 7.76 -1.49
CA ILE A 18 -13.49 7.06 -2.67
C ILE A 18 -12.19 7.78 -3.08
N PRO A 19 -11.02 7.30 -2.64
CA PRO A 19 -9.75 7.89 -3.06
C PRO A 19 -9.55 7.72 -4.56
N ARG A 20 -8.76 8.61 -5.16
CA ARG A 20 -8.18 8.33 -6.48
C ARG A 20 -7.33 7.07 -6.33
N VAL A 21 -7.75 6.00 -7.00
CA VAL A 21 -7.07 4.71 -6.91
C VAL A 21 -5.72 4.85 -7.60
N GLY A 22 -4.63 4.56 -6.88
CA GLY A 22 -3.30 4.44 -7.48
C GLY A 22 -3.20 3.18 -8.36
N ALA A 23 -1.98 2.78 -8.72
CA ALA A 23 -1.80 1.55 -9.48
C ALA A 23 -2.42 0.34 -8.77
N ARG A 24 -3.16 -0.47 -9.53
CA ARG A 24 -3.73 -1.72 -9.04
C ARG A 24 -2.65 -2.80 -9.08
N ILE A 25 -2.02 -3.03 -7.94
CA ILE A 25 -0.96 -4.04 -7.80
C ILE A 25 -1.57 -5.39 -7.39
N MET A 26 -1.24 -6.42 -8.16
CA MET A 26 -1.72 -7.79 -7.99
C MET A 26 -0.71 -8.63 -7.21
N SER A 27 -1.13 -9.80 -6.74
CA SER A 27 -0.23 -10.72 -6.03
C SER A 27 0.89 -11.21 -6.96
N LEU A 28 2.09 -11.37 -6.40
CA LEU A 28 3.25 -11.88 -7.13
C LEU A 28 3.14 -13.38 -7.42
N THR A 29 2.32 -14.12 -6.67
CA THR A 29 2.13 -15.57 -6.84
C THR A 29 0.79 -15.93 -7.49
N ASP A 30 -0.21 -15.05 -7.40
CA ASP A 30 -1.46 -15.13 -8.15
C ASP A 30 -1.80 -13.77 -8.79
N PRO A 31 -1.41 -13.53 -10.05
CA PRO A 31 -1.67 -12.27 -10.74
C PRO A 31 -3.15 -11.93 -10.94
N THR A 32 -4.07 -12.87 -10.70
CA THR A 32 -5.52 -12.64 -10.80
C THR A 32 -6.12 -12.07 -9.51
N SER A 33 -5.41 -12.25 -8.39
CA SER A 33 -5.81 -11.77 -7.07
C SER A 33 -5.10 -10.48 -6.70
N LYS A 34 -5.82 -9.52 -6.11
CA LYS A 34 -5.21 -8.27 -5.62
C LYS A 34 -4.24 -8.60 -4.48
N MET A 35 -3.09 -7.93 -4.45
CA MET A 35 -2.14 -8.09 -3.35
C MET A 35 -2.82 -7.83 -1.99
N SER A 36 -2.67 -8.75 -1.05
CA SER A 36 -3.26 -8.68 0.29
C SER A 36 -2.19 -8.84 1.36
N LYS A 37 -2.24 -7.99 2.39
CA LYS A 37 -1.38 -8.12 3.58
C LYS A 37 -1.68 -9.40 4.37
N SER A 38 -2.92 -9.88 4.32
CA SER A 38 -3.38 -11.05 5.08
C SER A 38 -3.50 -12.30 4.22
N ASP A 39 -2.82 -12.33 3.07
CA ASP A 39 -2.76 -13.54 2.25
C ASP A 39 -2.08 -14.68 3.03
N LYS A 40 -2.49 -15.92 2.77
CA LYS A 40 -1.87 -17.11 3.36
C LYS A 40 -0.47 -17.33 2.81
N ASP A 41 -0.24 -16.96 1.54
CA ASP A 41 1.09 -17.00 0.94
C ASP A 41 1.80 -15.66 1.15
N PRO A 42 2.81 -15.59 2.03
CA PRO A 42 3.55 -14.36 2.27
C PRO A 42 4.37 -13.91 1.05
N ASN A 43 4.59 -14.78 0.05
CA ASN A 43 5.33 -14.42 -1.16
C ASN A 43 4.49 -13.62 -2.16
N GLY A 44 3.16 -13.64 -2.02
CA GLY A 44 2.24 -12.90 -2.89
C GLY A 44 2.27 -11.37 -2.68
N CYS A 45 2.81 -10.90 -1.55
CA CYS A 45 2.83 -9.47 -1.21
C CYS A 45 4.21 -8.97 -0.79
N VAL A 46 4.42 -7.66 -0.85
CA VAL A 46 5.64 -7.01 -0.33
C VAL A 46 5.24 -6.03 0.77
N HIS A 47 5.89 -6.11 1.93
CA HIS A 47 5.65 -5.19 3.03
C HIS A 47 6.57 -3.96 2.96
N LEU A 48 6.10 -2.82 3.44
CA LEU A 48 6.88 -1.55 3.43
C LEU A 48 8.20 -1.65 4.21
N MET A 49 8.20 -2.40 5.32
CA MET A 49 9.36 -2.60 6.18
C MET A 49 10.09 -3.92 5.87
N GLU A 50 9.83 -4.53 4.73
CA GLU A 50 10.45 -5.80 4.35
C GLU A 50 11.94 -5.62 4.03
N LYS A 51 12.74 -6.64 4.35
CA LYS A 51 14.18 -6.59 4.10
C LYS A 51 14.48 -6.64 2.60
N PRO A 52 15.53 -5.94 2.12
CA PRO A 52 15.91 -5.96 0.71
C PRO A 52 16.04 -7.36 0.12
N GLU A 53 16.64 -8.29 0.88
CA GLU A 53 16.90 -9.65 0.41
C GLU A 53 15.61 -10.45 0.22
N ASP A 54 14.62 -10.23 1.09
CA ASP A 54 13.30 -10.86 1.01
C ASP A 54 12.48 -10.29 -0.17
N ILE A 55 12.52 -8.97 -0.38
CA ILE A 55 11.93 -8.30 -1.55
C ILE A 55 12.51 -8.90 -2.84
N MET A 56 13.84 -8.97 -2.95
CA MET A 56 14.52 -9.53 -4.12
C MET A 56 14.15 -10.99 -4.36
N ARG A 57 14.08 -11.81 -3.29
CA ARG A 57 13.67 -13.22 -3.39
C ARG A 57 12.24 -13.35 -3.92
N LYS A 58 11.30 -12.52 -3.46
CA LYS A 58 9.90 -12.53 -3.90
C LYS A 58 9.77 -12.16 -5.37
N PHE A 59 10.43 -11.10 -5.83
CA PHE A 59 10.41 -10.71 -7.23
C PHE A 59 11.04 -11.74 -8.16
N LYS A 60 12.16 -12.37 -7.75
CA LYS A 60 12.76 -13.48 -8.51
C LYS A 60 11.81 -14.67 -8.67
N ARG A 61 10.91 -14.89 -7.71
CA ARG A 61 9.92 -15.99 -7.70
C ARG A 61 8.54 -15.58 -8.23
N ALA A 62 8.33 -14.32 -8.60
CA ALA A 62 7.04 -13.85 -9.09
C ALA A 62 6.61 -14.67 -10.31
N VAL A 63 5.32 -15.00 -10.39
CA VAL A 63 4.75 -15.80 -11.48
C VAL A 63 4.73 -14.97 -12.76
N THR A 64 5.26 -15.57 -13.83
CA THR A 64 5.20 -15.06 -15.21
C THR A 64 4.76 -16.20 -16.12
N ASP A 65 4.38 -15.87 -17.35
CA ASP A 65 4.16 -16.89 -18.39
C ASP A 65 5.48 -17.54 -18.86
N SER A 66 5.39 -18.41 -19.87
CA SER A 66 6.51 -19.19 -20.41
C SER A 66 7.05 -18.66 -21.75
N ASP A 67 6.70 -17.44 -22.14
CA ASP A 67 7.17 -16.81 -23.37
C ASP A 67 8.68 -16.52 -23.31
N THR A 68 9.40 -16.95 -24.34
CA THR A 68 10.85 -16.78 -24.49
C THR A 68 11.24 -15.93 -25.70
N SER A 69 10.27 -15.24 -26.31
CA SER A 69 10.50 -14.31 -27.41
C SER A 69 11.33 -13.09 -26.97
N GLU A 70 11.92 -12.40 -27.96
CA GLU A 70 12.70 -11.18 -27.71
C GLU A 70 11.85 -10.04 -27.10
N ASN A 71 10.53 -10.07 -27.33
CA ASN A 71 9.56 -9.11 -26.80
C ASN A 71 8.68 -9.70 -25.68
N CYS A 72 9.21 -10.68 -24.93
CA CYS A 72 8.48 -11.33 -23.84
C CYS A 72 8.05 -10.35 -22.73
N VAL A 73 8.78 -9.25 -22.52
CA VAL A 73 8.39 -8.16 -21.62
C VAL A 73 7.53 -7.16 -22.39
N ARG A 74 6.20 -7.37 -22.36
CA ARG A 74 5.20 -6.47 -22.99
C ARG A 74 3.97 -6.31 -22.12
N PHE A 75 3.32 -5.15 -22.18
CA PHE A 75 2.14 -4.89 -21.37
C PHE A 75 0.89 -5.52 -22.00
N ASP A 76 0.49 -6.68 -21.49
CA ASP A 76 -0.73 -7.37 -21.88
C ASP A 76 -1.40 -8.01 -20.67
N PRO A 77 -2.34 -7.31 -20.00
CA PRO A 77 -3.00 -7.85 -18.82
C PRO A 77 -3.88 -9.07 -19.07
N ALA A 78 -4.31 -9.31 -20.31
CA ALA A 78 -5.18 -10.44 -20.65
C ALA A 78 -4.36 -11.73 -20.80
N GLU A 79 -3.30 -11.68 -21.61
CA GLU A 79 -2.48 -12.87 -21.91
C GLU A 79 -1.28 -13.02 -20.97
N LYS A 80 -0.79 -11.92 -20.39
CA LYS A 80 0.44 -11.87 -19.59
C LYS A 80 0.25 -11.15 -18.25
N PRO A 81 -0.75 -11.53 -17.44
CA PRO A 81 -1.12 -10.80 -16.23
C PRO A 81 0.04 -10.66 -15.21
N GLY A 82 0.91 -11.67 -15.10
CA GLY A 82 2.11 -11.61 -14.24
C GLY A 82 3.14 -10.58 -14.72
N VAL A 83 3.42 -10.55 -16.02
CA VAL A 83 4.37 -9.59 -16.63
C VAL A 83 3.80 -8.17 -16.57
N ALA A 84 2.51 -8.00 -16.91
CA ALA A 84 1.82 -6.72 -16.82
C ALA A 84 1.82 -6.15 -15.38
N ASN A 85 1.64 -7.00 -14.36
CA ASN A 85 1.75 -6.60 -12.95
C ASN A 85 3.16 -6.12 -12.62
N LEU A 86 4.20 -6.85 -13.03
CA LEU A 86 5.59 -6.46 -12.81
C LEU A 86 5.96 -5.16 -13.54
N MET A 87 5.47 -4.95 -14.77
CA MET A 87 5.65 -3.70 -15.51
C MET A 87 4.95 -2.53 -14.82
N GLN A 88 3.74 -2.74 -14.30
CA GLN A 88 3.02 -1.74 -13.52
C GLN A 88 3.80 -1.35 -12.26
N ILE A 89 4.34 -2.32 -11.53
CA ILE A 89 5.18 -2.10 -10.34
C ILE A 89 6.43 -1.31 -10.72
N TYR A 90 7.13 -1.72 -11.77
CA TYR A 90 8.36 -1.08 -12.22
C TYR A 90 8.13 0.36 -12.68
N SER A 91 7.04 0.61 -13.41
CA SER A 91 6.60 1.96 -13.79
C SER A 91 6.33 2.82 -12.55
N CYS A 92 5.64 2.28 -11.54
CA CYS A 92 5.41 3.03 -10.29
C CYS A 92 6.67 3.33 -9.50
N ALA A 93 7.66 2.43 -9.51
CA ALA A 93 8.92 2.62 -8.79
C ALA A 93 9.88 3.56 -9.51
N THR A 94 9.86 3.60 -10.85
CA THR A 94 10.86 4.33 -11.66
C THR A 94 10.30 5.57 -12.36
N GLY A 95 8.99 5.68 -12.51
CA GLY A 95 8.32 6.72 -13.31
C GLY A 95 8.35 6.47 -14.81
N LYS A 96 8.95 5.37 -15.29
CA LYS A 96 9.02 5.03 -16.72
C LYS A 96 7.65 4.66 -17.27
N SER A 97 7.41 5.04 -18.51
CA SER A 97 6.26 4.59 -19.31
C SER A 97 6.41 3.12 -19.74
N PHE A 98 5.31 2.46 -20.09
CA PHE A 98 5.38 1.07 -20.56
C PHE A 98 6.25 0.93 -21.82
N ASP A 99 6.16 1.87 -22.77
CA ASP A 99 6.98 1.86 -23.99
C ASP A 99 8.49 1.93 -23.70
N GLU A 100 8.90 2.72 -22.70
CA GLU A 100 10.31 2.77 -22.27
C GLU A 100 10.74 1.46 -21.63
N ILE A 101 9.87 0.85 -20.82
CA ILE A 101 10.13 -0.44 -20.18
C ILE A 101 10.28 -1.54 -21.23
N GLU A 102 9.37 -1.60 -22.21
CA GLU A 102 9.48 -2.58 -23.31
C GLU A 102 10.79 -2.44 -24.08
N LYS A 103 11.22 -1.21 -24.35
CA LYS A 103 12.52 -0.94 -25.00
C LYS A 103 13.71 -1.34 -24.13
N ASP A 104 13.68 -1.01 -22.84
CA ASP A 104 14.76 -1.32 -21.89
C ASP A 104 14.99 -2.83 -21.73
N PHE A 105 13.93 -3.63 -21.91
CA PHE A 105 13.94 -5.08 -21.75
C PHE A 105 13.81 -5.86 -23.07
N LEU A 106 13.89 -5.18 -24.22
CA LEU A 106 13.94 -5.86 -25.51
C LEU A 106 15.16 -6.80 -25.59
N GLY A 107 14.91 -8.05 -25.98
CA GLY A 107 15.91 -9.12 -26.02
C GLY A 107 16.37 -9.63 -24.64
N LYS A 108 15.80 -9.11 -23.54
CA LYS A 108 16.10 -9.57 -22.18
C LYS A 108 15.02 -10.54 -21.69
N GLY A 109 15.45 -11.66 -21.12
CA GLY A 109 14.53 -12.62 -20.50
C GLY A 109 13.99 -12.18 -19.14
N TYR A 110 12.97 -12.88 -18.64
CA TYR A 110 12.32 -12.57 -17.37
C TYR A 110 13.23 -12.57 -16.14
N GLY A 111 14.34 -13.30 -16.15
CA GLY A 111 15.30 -13.28 -15.05
C GLY A 111 15.90 -11.90 -14.82
N ALA A 112 16.32 -11.24 -15.91
CA ALA A 112 16.85 -9.88 -15.86
C ALA A 112 15.75 -8.87 -15.51
N PHE A 113 14.56 -9.02 -16.10
CA PHE A 113 13.41 -8.17 -15.79
C PHE A 113 13.00 -8.23 -14.32
N LYS A 114 12.77 -9.43 -13.77
CA LYS A 114 12.41 -9.64 -12.35
C LYS A 114 13.45 -9.07 -11.39
N THR A 115 14.74 -9.19 -11.74
CA THR A 115 15.83 -8.64 -10.93
C THR A 115 15.75 -7.11 -10.90
N ALA A 116 15.59 -6.47 -12.06
CA ALA A 116 15.47 -5.02 -12.14
C ALA A 116 14.20 -4.48 -11.45
N VAL A 117 13.07 -5.19 -11.54
CA VAL A 117 11.85 -4.81 -10.80
C VAL A 117 12.08 -4.88 -9.29
N GLY A 118 12.72 -5.96 -8.81
CA GLY A 118 13.06 -6.10 -7.40
C GLY A 118 13.96 -4.97 -6.91
N GLU A 119 15.01 -4.63 -7.64
CA GLU A 119 15.94 -3.54 -7.29
C GLU A 119 15.24 -2.20 -7.23
N ALA A 120 14.40 -1.88 -8.23
CA ALA A 120 13.62 -0.64 -8.24
C ALA A 120 12.70 -0.53 -7.02
N VAL A 121 12.06 -1.62 -6.61
CA VAL A 121 11.21 -1.63 -5.41
C VAL A 121 12.03 -1.50 -4.12
N VAL A 122 13.19 -2.15 -4.04
CA VAL A 122 14.11 -1.99 -2.90
C VAL A 122 14.51 -0.53 -2.73
N GLU A 123 14.90 0.12 -3.81
CA GLU A 123 15.30 1.54 -3.79
C GLU A 123 14.14 2.47 -3.48
N GLN A 124 12.95 2.21 -4.02
CA GLN A 124 11.75 2.99 -3.73
C GLN A 124 11.34 2.89 -2.25
N LEU A 125 11.54 1.73 -1.61
CA LEU A 125 11.17 1.50 -0.21
C LEU A 125 12.29 1.87 0.78
N ARG A 126 13.54 2.00 0.32
CA ARG A 126 14.70 2.36 1.16
C ARG A 126 14.49 3.62 2.01
N PRO A 127 14.10 4.79 1.46
CA PRO A 127 13.93 6.00 2.27
C PRO A 127 12.82 5.86 3.31
N ILE A 128 11.75 5.12 2.99
CA ILE A 128 10.65 4.86 3.94
C ILE A 128 11.15 4.01 5.10
N ARG A 129 11.92 2.95 4.81
CA ARG A 129 12.50 2.07 5.83
C ARG A 129 13.47 2.81 6.74
N GLU A 130 14.40 3.56 6.16
CA GLU A 130 15.41 4.31 6.89
C GLU A 130 14.76 5.34 7.83
N GLU A 131 13.79 6.10 7.32
CA GLU A 131 13.07 7.10 8.11
C GLU A 131 12.21 6.47 9.20
N ALA A 132 11.49 5.39 8.89
CA ALA A 132 10.73 4.66 9.89
C ALA A 132 11.64 4.10 11.00
N THR A 133 12.78 3.51 10.65
CA THR A 133 13.76 3.02 11.63
C THR A 133 14.33 4.16 12.48
N ARG A 134 14.65 5.31 11.88
CA ARG A 134 15.10 6.51 12.60
C ARG A 134 14.04 6.99 13.60
N MET A 135 12.78 7.11 13.18
CA MET A 135 11.67 7.52 14.05
C MET A 135 11.40 6.51 15.17
N LEU A 136 11.52 5.21 14.90
CA LEU A 136 11.31 4.15 15.90
C LEU A 136 12.39 4.13 16.98
N ALA A 137 13.61 4.57 16.66
CA ALA A 137 14.69 4.70 17.63
C ALA A 137 14.50 5.90 18.58
N ASP A 138 13.81 6.95 18.14
CA ASP A 138 13.55 8.16 18.93
C ASP A 138 12.27 8.03 19.77
N LYS A 139 12.40 7.37 20.93
CA LYS A 139 11.29 7.17 21.86
C LYS A 139 10.70 8.47 22.39
N ALA A 140 11.53 9.49 22.62
CA ALA A 140 11.07 10.78 23.14
C ALA A 140 10.21 11.51 22.10
N TYR A 141 10.62 11.46 20.83
CA TYR A 141 9.82 11.98 19.74
C TYR A 141 8.49 11.24 19.60
N LEU A 142 8.49 9.89 19.59
CA LEU A 142 7.25 9.12 19.53
C LEU A 142 6.29 9.47 20.67
N GLU A 143 6.83 9.64 21.87
CA GLU A 143 6.05 10.07 23.04
C GLU A 143 5.42 11.45 22.85
N SER A 144 6.19 12.41 22.35
CA SER A 144 5.66 13.74 22.04
C SER A 144 4.49 13.66 21.04
N VAL A 145 4.62 12.81 20.00
CA VAL A 145 3.63 12.68 18.93
C VAL A 145 2.34 12.05 19.44
N TYR A 146 2.40 10.91 20.16
CA TYR A 146 1.16 10.28 20.63
C TYR A 146 0.49 11.09 21.74
N ARG A 147 1.24 11.82 22.56
CA ARG A 147 0.68 12.69 23.61
C ARG A 147 -0.08 13.86 23.00
N MET A 148 0.55 14.57 22.07
CA MET A 148 -0.10 15.63 21.30
C MET A 148 -1.31 15.11 20.51
N GLY A 149 -1.20 13.92 19.92
CA GLY A 149 -2.31 13.26 19.21
C GLY A 149 -3.49 12.97 20.14
N ALA A 150 -3.23 12.43 21.33
CA ALA A 150 -4.23 12.13 22.35
C ALA A 150 -4.94 13.40 22.84
N GLU A 151 -4.21 14.48 23.11
CA GLU A 151 -4.79 15.77 23.52
C GLU A 151 -5.72 16.33 22.44
N LYS A 152 -5.29 16.35 21.18
CA LYS A 152 -6.11 16.81 20.04
C LYS A 152 -7.37 15.94 19.88
N ALA A 153 -7.20 14.62 19.95
CA ALA A 153 -8.30 13.67 19.84
C ALA A 153 -9.30 13.80 21.00
N ALA A 154 -8.82 14.00 22.24
CA ALA A 154 -9.65 14.21 23.42
C ALA A 154 -10.43 15.54 23.33
N ALA A 155 -9.79 16.61 22.88
CA ALA A 155 -10.45 17.90 22.69
C ALA A 155 -11.57 17.84 21.63
N ALA A 156 -11.35 17.11 20.53
CA ALA A 156 -12.35 16.92 19.48
C ALA A 156 -13.49 15.98 19.93
N SER A 157 -13.16 14.79 20.41
CA SER A 157 -14.13 13.78 20.84
C SER A 157 -14.94 14.22 22.05
N GLY A 158 -14.32 14.94 22.99
CA GLY A 158 -15.00 15.48 24.18
C GLY A 158 -16.15 16.43 23.84
N LYS A 159 -16.06 17.20 22.75
CA LYS A 159 -17.18 18.03 22.28
C LYS A 159 -18.38 17.18 21.87
N THR A 160 -18.15 16.11 21.11
CA THR A 160 -19.20 15.18 20.69
C THR A 160 -19.77 14.42 21.88
N LEU A 161 -18.91 13.92 22.77
CA LEU A 161 -19.33 13.17 23.95
C LEU A 161 -20.21 14.01 24.90
N ARG A 162 -19.85 15.29 25.13
CA ARG A 162 -20.69 16.21 25.92
C ARG A 162 -22.08 16.41 25.31
N LYS A 163 -22.18 16.54 23.97
CA LYS A 163 -23.48 16.63 23.29
C LYS A 163 -24.32 15.38 23.52
N VAL A 164 -23.70 14.20 23.38
CA VAL A 164 -24.36 12.90 23.62
C VAL A 164 -24.87 12.82 25.06
N TYR A 165 -24.02 13.10 26.06
CA TYR A 165 -24.39 13.01 27.47
C TYR A 165 -25.52 13.96 27.83
N LYS A 166 -25.47 15.21 27.33
CA LYS A 166 -26.54 16.19 27.52
C LYS A 166 -27.87 15.70 26.95
N LYS A 167 -27.86 15.07 25.77
CA LYS A 167 -29.06 14.55 25.11
C LYS A 167 -29.65 13.31 25.80
N LEU A 168 -28.81 12.52 26.46
CA LEU A 168 -29.23 11.38 27.28
C LEU A 168 -29.68 11.77 28.70
N GLY A 169 -29.53 13.04 29.10
CA GLY A 169 -29.92 13.53 30.42
C GLY A 169 -28.89 13.23 31.53
N PHE A 170 -27.65 12.87 31.18
CA PHE A 170 -26.60 12.72 32.18
C PHE A 170 -26.16 14.08 32.74
N ILE A 171 -25.87 14.11 34.04
CA ILE A 171 -25.32 15.27 34.72
C ILE A 171 -23.91 15.52 34.16
N ALA A 172 -23.61 16.79 33.84
CA ALA A 172 -22.29 17.18 33.37
C ALA A 172 -21.25 16.90 34.44
N ARG A 173 -20.12 16.34 34.01
CA ARG A 173 -18.97 16.06 34.86
C ARG A 173 -18.16 17.32 35.12
#